data_AF-A0A377BAU0-F1
#
_entry.id   AF-A0A377BAU0-F1
#
_cell.length_a   1.000
_cell.length_b   1.000
_cell.length_c   1.000
_cell.angle_alpha   90.00
_cell.angle_beta   90.00
_cell.angle_gamma   90.00
#
_symmetry.space_group_name_H-M   'P 1'
#
loop_
_entity.id
_entity.type
_entity.pdbx_description
1 polymer ?
#
loop_
_entity_poly.entity_id
_entity_poly.type
_entity_poly.pdbx_seq_one_letter_code
_entity_poly.pdbx_strand_id
1 'polypeptide(L)'
;MAIIFRAVGILKSCQHFFIQHKLFAWLNLTPQVATLLLERDNYAGELLKYPFIELLINENYPHLNEGKDNRGLLSLSQVYPLVLGNLGAGNSTMKAVFDGLFTRVMLDKSFIQQQITHRSFEPFIRAIQAQIPLVAIASSREALIRQKYCHRLPPFDFHALQGCLWPAVPINQITTLVQR
;
A
#
# COMPACT_ATOMS: atom_id res chain seq x y z
N MET A 1 20.28 3.24 4.63
CA MET A 1 19.99 3.85 5.96
C MET A 1 19.67 5.34 5.91
N ALA A 2 20.52 6.20 5.35
CA ALA A 2 20.28 7.65 5.33
C ALA A 2 18.94 8.09 4.68
N ILE A 3 18.46 7.36 3.67
CA ILE A 3 17.24 7.71 2.93
C ILE A 3 15.99 7.58 3.79
N ILE A 4 15.88 6.55 4.63
CA ILE A 4 14.66 6.35 5.42
C ILE A 4 14.54 7.35 6.55
N PHE A 5 15.67 7.68 7.22
CA PHE A 5 15.68 8.72 8.25
C PHE A 5 15.33 10.09 7.69
N ARG A 6 15.77 10.38 6.46
CA ARG A 6 15.39 11.60 5.76
C ARG A 6 13.88 11.62 5.47
N ALA A 7 13.32 10.53 4.96
CA ALA A 7 11.89 10.43 4.68
C ALA A 7 11.05 10.59 5.96
N VAL A 8 11.43 9.93 7.05
CA VAL A 8 10.77 10.08 8.37
C VAL A 8 10.88 11.52 8.88
N GLY A 9 12.03 12.18 8.74
CA GLY A 9 12.21 13.58 9.13
C GLY A 9 11.30 14.56 8.36
N ILE A 10 11.06 14.29 7.08
CA ILE A 10 10.13 15.05 6.25
C ILE A 10 8.69 14.82 6.73
N LEU A 11 8.28 13.56 6.91
CA LEU A 11 6.94 13.20 7.38
C LEU A 11 6.63 13.77 8.77
N LYS A 12 7.63 13.77 9.67
CA LYS A 12 7.55 14.41 10.99
C LYS A 12 7.24 15.90 10.89
N SER A 13 7.90 16.62 9.97
CA SER A 13 7.66 18.05 9.76
C SER A 13 6.24 18.34 9.25
N CYS A 14 5.62 17.38 8.56
CA CYS A 14 4.27 17.47 8.03
C CYS A 14 3.19 16.77 8.89
N GLN A 15 3.53 16.26 10.08
CA GLN A 15 2.64 15.37 10.84
C GLN A 15 1.25 15.96 11.13
N HIS A 16 1.16 17.26 11.43
CA HIS A 16 -0.10 17.92 11.74
C HIS A 16 -1.07 17.85 10.56
N PHE A 17 -0.55 17.98 9.33
CA PHE A 17 -1.35 17.87 8.11
C PHE A 17 -1.94 16.46 7.95
N PHE A 18 -1.13 15.42 8.11
CA PHE A 18 -1.60 14.04 8.00
C PHE A 18 -2.66 13.70 9.05
N ILE A 19 -2.41 14.09 10.30
CA ILE A 19 -3.34 13.81 11.41
C ILE A 19 -4.65 14.58 11.22
N GLN A 20 -4.59 15.88 10.94
CA GLN A 20 -5.78 16.74 10.79
C GLN A 20 -6.70 16.25 9.66
N HIS A 21 -6.12 15.85 8.53
CA HIS A 21 -6.88 15.41 7.36
C HIS A 21 -7.12 13.89 7.33
N LYS A 22 -6.74 13.17 8.39
CA LYS A 22 -6.87 11.69 8.50
C LYS A 22 -6.26 10.96 7.31
N LEU A 23 -5.11 11.43 6.85
CA LEU A 23 -4.35 10.87 5.74
C LEU A 23 -3.30 9.89 6.26
N PHE A 24 -2.86 8.99 5.38
CA PHE A 24 -1.74 8.08 5.63
C PHE A 24 -0.60 8.34 4.64
N ALA A 25 0.62 7.96 5.03
CA ALA A 25 1.82 8.07 4.22
C ALA A 25 2.49 6.69 4.10
N TRP A 26 2.77 6.27 2.87
CA TRP A 26 3.48 5.02 2.62
C TRP A 26 4.99 5.23 2.65
N LEU A 27 5.68 4.43 3.43
CA LEU A 27 7.14 4.44 3.54
C LEU A 27 7.70 3.09 3.11
N ASN A 28 8.55 3.08 2.08
CA ASN A 28 9.17 1.84 1.59
C ASN A 28 9.98 1.15 2.69
N LEU A 29 9.63 -0.11 2.96
CA LEU A 29 10.31 -0.98 3.90
C LEU A 29 11.30 -1.88 3.14
N THR A 30 12.59 -1.70 3.40
CA THR A 30 13.63 -2.62 2.91
C THR A 30 13.96 -3.65 3.99
N PRO A 31 14.55 -4.81 3.64
CA PRO A 31 14.94 -5.82 4.62
C PRO A 31 15.88 -5.26 5.71
N GLN A 32 16.81 -4.39 5.32
CA GLN A 32 17.75 -3.77 6.26
C GLN A 32 17.03 -2.84 7.26
N VAL A 33 15.99 -2.15 6.81
CA VAL A 33 15.15 -1.33 7.68
C VAL A 33 14.32 -2.20 8.61
N ALA A 34 13.74 -3.29 8.10
CA ALA A 34 13.00 -4.25 8.91
C ALA A 34 13.86 -4.80 10.05
N THR A 35 15.11 -5.20 9.76
CA THR A 35 16.06 -5.63 10.80
C THR A 35 16.28 -4.54 11.86
N LEU A 36 16.47 -3.28 11.47
CA LEU A 36 16.63 -2.20 12.45
C LEU A 36 15.38 -1.97 13.29
N LEU A 37 14.19 -2.01 12.69
CA LEU A 37 12.94 -1.83 13.43
C LEU A 37 12.67 -2.99 14.41
N LEU A 38 13.16 -4.19 14.11
CA LEU A 38 12.98 -5.37 14.97
C LEU A 38 14.05 -5.50 16.07
N GLU A 39 15.28 -5.06 15.81
CA GLU A 39 16.40 -5.25 16.73
C GLU A 39 16.71 -4.04 17.61
N ARG A 40 16.20 -2.84 17.27
CA ARG A 40 16.57 -1.58 17.92
C ARG A 40 15.35 -0.77 18.32
N ASP A 41 15.08 -0.76 19.62
CA ASP A 41 13.91 -0.09 20.21
C ASP A 41 13.85 1.42 19.93
N ASN A 42 14.99 2.08 19.79
CA ASN A 42 15.02 3.52 19.53
C ASN A 42 14.40 3.90 18.18
N TYR A 43 14.55 3.06 17.15
CA TYR A 43 13.96 3.31 15.84
C TYR A 43 12.49 2.92 15.80
N ALA A 44 12.14 1.79 16.41
CA ALA A 44 10.75 1.38 16.53
C ALA A 44 9.92 2.41 17.31
N GLY A 45 10.42 2.82 18.48
CA GLY A 45 9.74 3.80 19.33
C GLY A 45 9.61 5.18 18.70
N GLU A 46 10.55 5.61 17.85
CA GLU A 46 10.38 6.87 17.11
C GLU A 46 9.33 6.74 16.00
N LEU A 47 9.32 5.64 15.24
CA LEU A 47 8.35 5.47 14.16
C LEU A 47 6.92 5.32 14.69
N LEU A 48 6.74 4.65 15.82
CA LEU A 48 5.45 4.49 16.50
C LEU A 48 4.76 5.80 16.91
N LYS A 49 5.52 6.90 17.03
CA LYS A 49 4.94 8.24 17.31
C LYS A 49 4.14 8.79 16.12
N TYR A 50 4.27 8.20 14.94
CA TYR A 50 3.65 8.69 13.70
C TYR A 50 2.70 7.61 13.13
N PRO A 51 1.51 7.40 13.74
CA PRO A 51 0.59 6.32 13.38
C PRO A 51 -0.02 6.45 11.97
N PHE A 52 0.17 7.59 11.31
CA PHE A 52 -0.22 7.79 9.92
C PHE A 52 0.77 7.17 8.91
N ILE A 53 1.93 6.69 9.37
CA ILE A 53 2.92 6.03 8.50
C ILE A 53 2.58 4.54 8.38
N GLU A 54 2.40 4.08 7.14
CA GLU A 54 2.23 2.66 6.81
C GLU A 54 3.48 2.17 6.05
N LEU A 55 3.93 0.95 6.33
CA LEU A 55 5.14 0.38 5.74
C LEU A 55 4.81 -0.36 4.44
N LEU A 56 5.44 0.06 3.35
CA LEU A 56 5.17 -0.42 2.00
C LEU A 56 6.25 -1.42 1.55
N ILE A 57 5.84 -2.63 1.17
CA ILE A 57 6.69 -3.62 0.49
C ILE A 57 6.11 -3.98 -0.88
N ASN A 58 6.85 -4.75 -1.66
CA ASN A 58 6.40 -5.30 -2.94
C ASN A 58 6.59 -6.82 -2.97
N GLU A 59 6.09 -7.48 -4.01
CA GLU A 59 6.16 -8.94 -4.15
C GLU A 59 7.61 -9.50 -4.20
N ASN A 60 8.62 -8.65 -4.45
CA ASN A 60 10.03 -9.05 -4.43
C ASN A 60 10.64 -9.03 -3.03
N TYR A 61 9.86 -8.72 -1.99
CA TYR A 61 10.37 -8.73 -0.62
C TYR A 61 10.86 -10.14 -0.24
N PRO A 62 12.06 -10.29 0.33
CA PRO A 62 12.63 -11.61 0.62
C PRO A 62 11.70 -12.46 1.47
N HIS A 63 11.57 -13.73 1.09
CA HIS A 63 10.80 -14.71 1.84
C HIS A 63 9.31 -14.33 2.03
N LEU A 64 8.75 -13.50 1.14
CA LEU A 64 7.33 -13.12 1.22
C LEU A 64 6.39 -14.34 1.07
N ASN A 65 6.80 -15.34 0.30
CA ASN A 65 6.04 -16.59 0.11
C ASN A 65 5.89 -17.43 1.39
N GLU A 66 6.65 -17.15 2.44
CA GLU A 66 6.50 -17.80 3.74
C GLU A 66 5.27 -17.25 4.49
N GLY A 67 4.68 -16.12 4.08
CA GLY A 67 3.52 -15.53 4.75
C GLY A 67 3.79 -15.31 6.24
N LYS A 68 2.88 -15.73 7.12
CA LYS A 68 3.06 -15.60 8.58
C LYS A 68 4.27 -16.37 9.14
N ASP A 69 4.82 -17.32 8.38
CA ASP A 69 6.01 -18.06 8.80
C ASP A 69 7.29 -17.21 8.66
N ASN A 70 7.23 -16.12 7.87
CA ASN A 70 8.21 -15.04 7.91
C ASN A 70 8.03 -14.23 9.20
N ARG A 71 8.74 -14.65 10.25
CA ARG A 71 8.63 -14.05 11.60
C ARG A 71 8.92 -12.56 11.61
N GLY A 72 9.81 -12.07 10.75
CA GLY A 72 10.12 -10.64 10.67
C GLY A 72 8.93 -9.82 10.18
N LEU A 73 8.29 -10.26 9.09
CA LEU A 73 7.08 -9.61 8.58
C LEU A 73 5.90 -9.75 9.55
N LEU A 74 5.74 -10.91 10.19
CA LEU A 74 4.69 -11.13 11.19
C LEU A 74 4.86 -10.20 12.39
N SER A 75 6.06 -10.08 12.95
CA SER A 75 6.32 -9.17 14.08
C SER A 75 6.09 -7.71 13.69
N LEU A 76 6.45 -7.31 12.46
CA LEU A 76 6.18 -5.96 11.98
C LEU A 76 4.69 -5.70 11.76
N SER A 77 3.93 -6.66 11.22
CA SER A 77 2.48 -6.48 10.98
C SER A 77 1.65 -6.37 12.25
N GLN A 78 2.16 -6.91 13.36
CA GLN A 78 1.53 -6.77 14.68
C GLN A 78 1.68 -5.36 15.27
N VAL A 79 2.64 -4.58 14.77
CA VAL A 79 3.02 -3.28 15.34
C VAL A 79 2.74 -2.12 14.38
N TYR A 80 2.94 -2.33 13.08
CA TYR A 80 2.80 -1.33 12.03
C TYR A 80 1.80 -1.77 10.98
N PRO A 81 1.02 -0.84 10.39
CA PRO A 81 0.24 -1.14 9.20
C PRO A 81 1.19 -1.51 8.05
N LEU A 82 1.03 -2.71 7.49
CA LEU A 82 1.78 -3.14 6.31
C LEU A 82 0.93 -3.02 5.04
N VAL A 83 1.57 -2.60 3.96
CA VAL A 83 0.97 -2.45 2.64
C VAL A 83 1.76 -3.26 1.61
N LEU A 84 1.05 -4.07 0.82
CA LEU A 84 1.63 -4.71 -0.37
C LEU A 84 1.38 -3.82 -1.58
N GLY A 85 2.43 -3.38 -2.27
CA GLY A 85 2.36 -2.34 -3.29
C GLY A 85 2.06 -2.79 -4.72
N ASN A 86 2.07 -4.08 -5.02
CA ASN A 86 1.99 -4.56 -6.41
C ASN A 86 1.48 -6.01 -6.52
N LEU A 87 0.38 -6.32 -5.82
CA LEU A 87 -0.24 -7.64 -5.92
C LEU A 87 -0.62 -7.96 -7.38
N GLY A 88 -0.21 -9.13 -7.85
CA GLY A 88 -0.42 -9.59 -9.22
C GLY A 88 0.76 -9.31 -10.16
N ALA A 89 1.89 -8.80 -9.64
CA ALA A 89 3.12 -8.66 -10.42
C ALA A 89 3.78 -10.00 -10.78
N GLY A 90 3.37 -11.10 -10.13
CA GLY A 90 3.78 -12.47 -10.45
C GLY A 90 5.07 -12.92 -9.77
N ASN A 91 5.53 -12.20 -8.75
CA ASN A 91 6.79 -12.51 -8.04
C ASN A 91 6.54 -13.20 -6.69
N SER A 92 5.28 -13.27 -6.22
CA SER A 92 4.91 -13.99 -5.01
C SER A 92 3.57 -14.72 -5.13
N THR A 93 3.37 -15.70 -4.26
CA THR A 93 2.08 -16.31 -3.98
C THR A 93 1.19 -15.36 -3.16
N MET A 94 -0.09 -15.67 -3.04
CA MET A 94 -1.03 -14.92 -2.21
C MET A 94 -0.99 -15.30 -0.72
N LYS A 95 -0.05 -16.18 -0.29
CA LYS A 95 -0.03 -16.70 1.09
C LYS A 95 0.02 -15.58 2.13
N ALA A 96 0.90 -14.59 1.97
CA ALA A 96 1.04 -13.46 2.88
C ALA A 96 -0.23 -12.59 2.99
N VAL A 97 -0.99 -12.49 1.88
CA VAL A 97 -2.29 -11.81 1.85
C VAL A 97 -3.31 -12.60 2.65
N PHE A 98 -3.46 -13.89 2.37
CA PHE A 98 -4.43 -14.73 3.10
C PHE A 98 -4.05 -15.04 4.55
N ASP A 99 -2.77 -14.94 4.90
CA ASP A 99 -2.30 -15.01 6.29
C ASP A 99 -2.57 -13.72 7.09
N GLY A 100 -3.14 -12.69 6.45
CA GLY A 100 -3.59 -11.46 7.13
C GLY A 100 -2.47 -10.49 7.50
N LEU A 101 -1.34 -10.52 6.79
CA LEU A 101 -0.19 -9.66 7.12
C LEU A 101 -0.38 -8.19 6.75
N PHE A 102 -1.33 -7.87 5.86
CA PHE A 102 -1.46 -6.54 5.27
C PHE A 102 -2.74 -5.84 5.71
N THR A 103 -2.61 -4.57 6.06
CA THR A 103 -3.74 -3.65 6.27
C THR A 103 -4.34 -3.20 4.94
N ARG A 104 -3.50 -3.13 3.90
CA ARG A 104 -3.92 -2.75 2.54
C ARG A 104 -3.13 -3.52 1.49
N VAL A 105 -3.77 -3.74 0.35
CA VAL A 105 -3.09 -4.28 -0.83
C VAL A 105 -3.38 -3.42 -2.04
N MET A 106 -2.32 -3.05 -2.76
CA MET A 106 -2.36 -2.35 -4.02
C MET A 106 -2.13 -3.33 -5.17
N LEU A 107 -3.07 -3.33 -6.13
CA LEU A 107 -2.96 -4.18 -7.32
C LEU A 107 -1.94 -3.61 -8.31
N ASP A 108 -1.14 -4.49 -8.90
CA ASP A 108 -0.20 -4.11 -9.96
C ASP A 108 -0.93 -3.53 -11.18
N LYS A 109 -0.33 -2.51 -11.79
CA LYS A 109 -0.89 -1.83 -12.96
C LYS A 109 -1.05 -2.79 -14.14
N SER A 110 -0.03 -3.61 -14.42
CA SER A 110 -0.02 -4.54 -15.54
C SER A 110 -1.05 -5.64 -15.31
N PHE A 111 -1.17 -6.12 -14.08
CA PHE A 111 -2.20 -7.07 -13.67
C PHE A 111 -3.61 -6.54 -13.97
N ILE A 112 -3.95 -5.33 -13.52
CA ILE A 112 -5.25 -4.72 -13.83
C ILE A 112 -5.46 -4.62 -15.35
N GLN A 113 -4.48 -4.10 -16.08
CA GLN A 113 -4.59 -3.90 -17.53
C GLN A 113 -4.85 -5.20 -18.30
N GLN A 114 -4.20 -6.29 -17.87
CA GLN A 114 -4.35 -7.60 -18.50
C GLN A 114 -5.66 -8.28 -18.09
N GLN A 115 -6.04 -8.21 -16.81
CA GLN A 115 -7.09 -9.06 -16.27
C GLN A 115 -8.48 -8.40 -16.23
N ILE A 116 -8.59 -7.06 -16.26
CA ILE A 116 -9.88 -6.36 -16.08
C ILE A 116 -10.95 -6.73 -17.13
N THR A 117 -10.55 -7.24 -18.30
CA THR A 117 -11.46 -7.69 -19.37
C THR A 117 -11.93 -9.13 -19.18
N HIS A 118 -11.26 -9.93 -18.35
CA HIS A 118 -11.59 -11.33 -18.10
C HIS A 118 -12.74 -11.46 -17.10
N ARG A 119 -13.68 -12.37 -17.37
CA ARG A 119 -14.85 -12.61 -16.50
C ARG A 119 -14.47 -13.08 -15.09
N SER A 120 -13.31 -13.71 -14.94
CA SER A 120 -12.77 -14.18 -13.66
C SER A 120 -12.25 -13.06 -12.76
N PHE A 121 -12.01 -11.86 -13.31
CA PHE A 121 -11.43 -10.75 -12.56
C PHE A 121 -12.34 -10.29 -11.43
N GLU A 122 -13.63 -10.11 -11.69
CA GLU A 122 -14.56 -9.62 -10.67
C GLU A 122 -14.68 -10.58 -9.46
N PRO A 123 -14.95 -11.89 -9.65
CA PRO A 123 -14.95 -12.84 -8.54
C PRO A 123 -13.62 -12.87 -7.76
N PHE A 124 -12.49 -12.75 -8.47
CA PHE A 124 -11.17 -12.71 -7.87
C PHE A 124 -10.97 -11.48 -6.98
N ILE A 125 -11.31 -10.28 -7.48
CA ILE A 125 -11.22 -9.04 -6.70
C ILE A 125 -12.14 -9.09 -5.47
N ARG A 126 -13.39 -9.59 -5.62
CA ARG A 126 -14.31 -9.74 -4.49
C ARG A 126 -13.79 -10.70 -3.42
N ALA A 127 -13.15 -11.80 -3.82
CA ALA A 127 -12.58 -12.76 -2.88
C ALA A 127 -11.45 -12.14 -2.03
N ILE A 128 -10.67 -11.22 -2.60
CA ILE A 128 -9.63 -10.50 -1.86
C ILE A 128 -10.25 -9.39 -0.99
N GLN A 129 -11.21 -8.62 -1.53
CA GLN A 129 -11.90 -7.55 -0.77
C GLN A 129 -12.63 -8.07 0.46
N ALA A 130 -13.15 -9.30 0.39
CA ALA A 130 -13.80 -9.94 1.53
C ALA A 130 -12.87 -10.16 2.73
N GLN A 131 -11.55 -10.13 2.51
CA GLN A 131 -10.55 -10.39 3.55
C GLN A 131 -9.74 -9.14 3.90
N ILE A 132 -9.38 -8.31 2.91
CA ILE A 132 -8.47 -7.16 3.11
C ILE A 132 -8.91 -5.96 2.25
N PRO A 133 -8.90 -4.72 2.80
CA PRO A 133 -9.12 -3.51 2.01
C PRO A 133 -8.17 -3.40 0.81
N LEU A 134 -8.74 -3.26 -0.40
CA LEU A 134 -8.00 -3.08 -1.65
C LEU A 134 -7.88 -1.61 -2.05
N VAL A 135 -6.66 -1.26 -2.49
CA VAL A 135 -6.33 -0.03 -3.22
C VAL A 135 -6.04 -0.42 -4.68
N ALA A 136 -6.59 0.32 -5.64
CA ALA A 136 -6.31 0.05 -7.06
C ALA A 136 -5.48 1.16 -7.70
N ILE A 137 -4.61 0.79 -8.63
CA ILE A 137 -3.86 1.76 -9.43
C ILE A 137 -4.71 2.15 -10.66
N ALA A 138 -5.30 3.34 -10.64
CA ALA A 138 -5.95 3.98 -11.78
C ALA A 138 -4.92 4.73 -12.64
N SER A 139 -4.29 4.02 -13.57
CA SER A 139 -3.22 4.59 -14.40
C SER A 139 -3.67 5.47 -15.57
N SER A 140 -4.96 5.47 -15.95
CA SER A 140 -5.49 6.40 -16.96
C SER A 140 -6.97 6.75 -16.75
N ARG A 141 -7.40 7.89 -17.31
CA ARG A 141 -8.82 8.30 -17.33
C ARG A 141 -9.66 7.26 -18.06
N GLU A 142 -9.12 6.63 -19.10
CA GLU A 142 -9.78 5.58 -19.89
C GLU A 142 -10.01 4.28 -19.09
N ALA A 143 -9.18 3.95 -18.11
CA ALA A 143 -9.41 2.79 -17.23
C ALA A 143 -10.55 3.07 -16.23
N LEU A 144 -10.59 4.28 -15.67
CA LEU A 144 -11.69 4.76 -14.82
C LEU A 144 -13.01 4.91 -15.63
N ILE A 145 -12.91 5.37 -16.87
CA ILE A 145 -14.01 5.44 -17.84
C ILE A 145 -14.44 4.02 -18.25
N ARG A 146 -13.54 3.06 -18.51
CA ARG A 146 -13.95 1.66 -18.72
C ARG A 146 -14.67 1.08 -17.51
N GLN A 147 -14.27 1.43 -16.29
CA GLN A 147 -15.02 1.04 -15.08
C GLN A 147 -16.41 1.72 -15.00
N LYS A 148 -16.53 2.99 -15.38
CA LYS A 148 -17.81 3.74 -15.40
C LYS A 148 -18.74 3.40 -16.57
N TYR A 149 -18.19 3.00 -17.72
CA TYR A 149 -18.90 2.82 -18.99
C TYR A 149 -18.94 1.35 -19.46
N CYS A 150 -18.26 0.42 -18.79
CA CYS A 150 -18.53 -1.00 -18.98
C CYS A 150 -19.78 -1.35 -18.16
N HIS A 151 -20.95 -1.25 -18.79
CA HIS A 151 -22.27 -1.57 -18.24
C HIS A 151 -22.44 -3.02 -17.70
N ARG A 152 -21.35 -3.80 -17.66
CA ARG A 152 -21.27 -5.18 -17.19
C ARG A 152 -20.52 -5.36 -15.87
N LEU A 153 -19.88 -4.31 -15.36
CA LEU A 153 -19.15 -4.38 -14.10
C LEU A 153 -19.89 -3.51 -13.08
N PRO A 154 -20.42 -4.06 -11.97
CA PRO A 154 -20.81 -3.22 -10.85
C PRO A 154 -19.59 -2.40 -10.40
N PRO A 155 -19.79 -1.19 -9.86
CA PRO A 155 -18.66 -0.38 -9.39
C PRO A 155 -17.86 -1.19 -8.38
N PHE A 156 -16.61 -1.52 -8.71
CA PHE A 156 -15.70 -2.10 -7.72
C PHE A 156 -15.53 -1.10 -6.57
N ASP A 157 -15.83 -1.54 -5.35
CA ASP A 157 -15.67 -0.76 -4.12
C ASP A 157 -14.19 -0.72 -3.69
N PHE A 158 -13.34 -0.15 -4.54
CA PHE A 158 -11.96 0.16 -4.16
C PHE A 158 -11.95 1.27 -3.12
N HIS A 159 -11.16 1.10 -2.07
CA HIS A 159 -11.09 2.06 -0.96
C HIS A 159 -10.30 3.32 -1.36
N ALA A 160 -9.37 3.19 -2.31
CA ALA A 160 -8.60 4.28 -2.86
C ALA A 160 -8.13 3.96 -4.28
N LEU A 161 -7.82 5.02 -5.03
CA LEU A 161 -7.24 4.95 -6.37
C LEU A 161 -5.94 5.73 -6.44
N GLN A 162 -4.92 5.20 -7.12
CA GLN A 162 -3.63 5.87 -7.32
C GLN A 162 -3.26 5.89 -8.82
N GLY A 163 -2.73 6.99 -9.34
CA GLY A 163 -2.14 6.99 -10.68
C GLY A 163 -2.05 8.37 -11.31
N CYS A 164 -1.80 8.42 -12.62
CA CYS A 164 -1.43 9.66 -13.33
C CYS A 164 -2.53 10.74 -13.34
N LEU A 165 -3.76 10.41 -12.96
CA LEU A 165 -4.84 11.38 -12.75
C LEU A 165 -4.57 12.30 -11.54
N TRP A 166 -3.81 11.81 -10.57
CA TRP A 166 -3.35 12.56 -9.40
C TRP A 166 -1.82 12.63 -9.47
N PRO A 167 -1.25 13.60 -10.21
CA PRO A 167 0.19 13.70 -10.37
C PRO A 167 0.87 13.90 -9.02
N ALA A 168 2.08 13.36 -8.90
CA ALA A 168 2.88 13.56 -7.70
C ALA A 168 3.16 15.06 -7.50
N VAL A 169 2.92 15.55 -6.28
CA VAL A 169 3.26 16.91 -5.89
C VAL A 169 4.49 16.90 -4.99
N PRO A 170 5.35 17.92 -5.07
CA PRO A 170 6.39 18.13 -4.08
C PRO A 170 5.80 18.25 -2.67
N ILE A 171 6.53 17.82 -1.63
CA ILE A 171 6.02 17.79 -0.25
C ILE A 171 5.61 19.19 0.27
N ASN A 172 6.28 20.25 -0.17
CA ASN A 172 5.94 21.62 0.20
C ASN A 172 4.61 22.12 -0.41
N GLN A 173 4.03 21.35 -1.34
CA GLN A 173 2.73 21.60 -1.95
C GLN A 173 1.66 20.61 -1.51
N ILE A 174 1.92 19.78 -0.48
CA ILE A 174 0.98 18.74 -0.04
C ILE A 174 -0.38 19.33 0.39
N THR A 175 -0.40 20.55 0.90
CA THR A 175 -1.62 21.28 1.29
C THR A 175 -2.54 21.62 0.12
N THR A 176 -2.04 21.59 -1.12
CA THR A 176 -2.86 21.81 -2.32
C THR A 176 -3.79 20.62 -2.63
N LEU A 177 -3.55 19.47 -2.00
CA LEU A 177 -4.30 18.23 -2.27
C LEU A 177 -5.60 18.11 -1.46
N VAL A 178 -5.83 18.98 -0.49
CA VAL A 178 -7.05 18.97 0.35
C VAL A 178 -7.82 20.27 0.18
N GLN A 179 -9.14 20.20 0.33
CA GLN A 179 -9.97 21.40 0.34
C GLN A 179 -9.59 22.31 1.52
N ARG A 180 -9.60 23.62 1.28
CA ARG A 180 -9.35 24.65 2.29
C ARG A 180 -10.48 24.71 3.30
#